data_AF-A0A2R8CBJ3-F1
#
_entry.id   AF-A0A2R8CBJ3-F1
#
_cell.length_a   1.000
_cell.length_b   1.000
_cell.length_c   1.000
_cell.angle_alpha   90.00
_cell.angle_beta   90.00
_cell.angle_gamma   90.00
#
_symmetry.space_group_name_H-M   'P 1'
#
loop_
_entity.id
_entity.type
_entity.pdbx_description
1 polymer ?
#
loop_
_entity_poly.entity_id
_entity_poly.type
_entity_poly.pdbx_seq_one_letter_code
_entity_poly.pdbx_strand_id
1 'polypeptide(L)'
;MSDYYDLGHHTCPITTNSDQAQVWFDRGLNWTYGFNHQEAVTCYRRALEHDPDCAMAHWGVAYAAGPNYNLPWDLLDDKGRKDALADAYDATQAALAAIAGCTPVEQALIRALPARYPQRDPGEDMQVWDQNYADAMRAAFASNPDHLDLRSIYVESLLNLTPWKMWDLKSGLPAEGAATLEAQEVLETAMRDDPAAMVHPGLLHLYVHLMEMSPTPEKALKAGDVLRTLVPDAGHLVHMPTHIDVLCGHYQNVVHWNQKAVEADLKYYEREGAFNIYTGYRQHDYHFVIYGALFVGQMQPALDAVQGMIDTVPEDMLRMPSPPMADFFESYMAMKPHILIRFGRWQEAIEMELPEDQELFLTLTANTHYARAVAYAATGQIANAEAEEQLFLAAKERVPETRLLHNNRVIDLLEIAHEMLRGEIEYRKENYDAAFAHLRRSVELDDDLPYDEPWGWMQPARHALGALLFEQGHMTEAEAVYRADLGLGGSLSRASIHPDNVWSLKGLHDCLKERGETVEIIQIKQRLDFALARADTSVAASCFCAQAAMKAAS
;
A
#
# COMPACT_ATOMS: atom_id res chain seq x y z
N MET A 1 -4.78 -25.43 -24.30
CA MET A 1 -5.10 -24.00 -24.17
C MET A 1 -5.32 -23.73 -22.70
N SER A 2 -4.43 -23.05 -21.99
CA SER A 2 -3.13 -22.51 -22.43
C SER A 2 -2.16 -22.38 -21.27
N ASP A 3 -0.86 -22.56 -21.51
CA ASP A 3 0.27 -22.37 -20.58
C ASP A 3 0.50 -20.87 -20.22
N TYR A 4 -0.58 -20.10 -20.05
CA TYR A 4 -0.56 -18.67 -19.73
C TYR A 4 -1.36 -18.39 -18.46
N TYR A 5 -1.23 -17.20 -17.89
CA TYR A 5 -1.90 -16.77 -16.67
C TYR A 5 -3.43 -16.82 -16.79
N ASP A 6 -4.11 -17.12 -15.68
CA ASP A 6 -5.55 -17.01 -15.52
C ASP A 6 -5.95 -15.56 -15.19
N LEU A 7 -6.32 -14.81 -16.23
CA LEU A 7 -6.74 -13.41 -16.13
C LEU A 7 -8.27 -13.25 -16.08
N GLY A 8 -9.00 -14.32 -15.80
CA GLY A 8 -10.46 -14.30 -15.76
C GLY A 8 -11.12 -14.19 -17.14
N HIS A 9 -12.34 -13.67 -17.14
CA HIS A 9 -13.24 -13.72 -18.31
C HIS A 9 -13.61 -12.35 -18.88
N HIS A 10 -13.07 -11.26 -18.32
CA HIS A 10 -13.38 -9.92 -18.82
C HIS A 10 -12.83 -9.75 -20.24
N THR A 11 -13.64 -9.19 -21.13
CA THR A 11 -13.34 -8.99 -22.54
C THR A 11 -13.89 -7.63 -23.00
N CYS A 12 -13.13 -6.95 -23.86
CA CYS A 12 -13.56 -5.72 -24.52
C CYS A 12 -13.47 -5.96 -26.03
N PRO A 13 -14.59 -6.23 -26.72
CA PRO A 13 -14.59 -6.46 -28.16
C PRO A 13 -13.98 -5.28 -28.93
N ILE A 14 -13.03 -5.57 -29.82
CA ILE A 14 -12.36 -4.57 -30.66
C ILE A 14 -12.52 -4.87 -32.14
N THR A 15 -12.33 -3.84 -32.98
CA THR A 15 -12.30 -3.97 -34.44
C THR A 15 -11.05 -4.73 -34.87
N THR A 16 -11.21 -6.04 -35.06
CA THR A 16 -10.23 -6.95 -35.65
C THR A 16 -10.96 -8.12 -36.31
N ASN A 17 -10.32 -8.76 -37.29
CA ASN A 17 -10.78 -10.05 -37.85
C ASN A 17 -10.01 -11.25 -37.30
N SER A 18 -9.12 -11.03 -36.33
CA SER A 18 -8.24 -12.05 -35.77
C SER A 18 -8.66 -12.40 -34.34
N ASP A 19 -9.21 -13.61 -34.16
CA ASP A 19 -9.58 -14.13 -32.84
C ASP A 19 -8.37 -14.14 -31.89
N GLN A 20 -7.15 -14.36 -32.42
CA GLN A 20 -5.94 -14.32 -31.60
C GLN A 20 -5.56 -12.89 -31.19
N ALA A 21 -5.77 -11.90 -32.05
CA ALA A 21 -5.55 -10.50 -31.68
C ALA A 21 -6.52 -10.07 -30.57
N GLN A 22 -7.79 -10.45 -30.66
CA GLN A 22 -8.79 -10.20 -29.60
C GLN A 22 -8.36 -10.83 -28.26
N VAL A 23 -7.94 -12.10 -28.26
CA VAL A 23 -7.50 -12.79 -27.04
C VAL A 23 -6.30 -12.09 -26.40
N TRP A 24 -5.30 -11.69 -27.18
CA TRP A 24 -4.14 -10.98 -26.66
C TRP A 24 -4.45 -9.55 -26.22
N PHE A 25 -5.39 -8.88 -26.89
CA PHE A 25 -5.89 -7.58 -26.45
C PHE A 25 -6.58 -7.68 -25.08
N ASP A 26 -7.49 -8.64 -24.91
CA ASP A 26 -8.19 -8.85 -23.63
C ASP A 26 -7.21 -9.17 -22.49
N ARG A 27 -6.17 -9.97 -22.76
CA ARG A 27 -5.08 -10.21 -21.80
C ARG A 27 -4.33 -8.94 -21.45
N GLY A 28 -3.99 -8.13 -22.47
CA GLY A 28 -3.35 -6.83 -22.28
C GLY A 28 -4.19 -5.91 -21.40
N LEU A 29 -5.50 -5.84 -21.67
CA LEU A 29 -6.43 -4.99 -20.92
C LEU A 29 -6.59 -5.44 -19.47
N ASN A 30 -6.69 -6.74 -19.22
CA ASN A 30 -6.77 -7.25 -17.85
C ASN A 30 -5.47 -7.03 -17.06
N TRP A 31 -4.30 -7.14 -17.71
CA TRP A 31 -3.02 -6.75 -17.09
C TRP A 31 -2.90 -5.25 -16.87
N THR A 32 -3.44 -4.44 -17.79
CA THR A 32 -3.56 -2.99 -17.62
C THR A 32 -4.41 -2.67 -16.38
N TYR A 33 -5.56 -3.31 -16.19
CA TYR A 33 -6.35 -3.13 -14.96
C TYR A 33 -5.59 -3.60 -13.72
N GLY A 34 -4.81 -4.68 -13.80
CA GLY A 34 -3.93 -5.09 -12.71
C GLY A 34 -2.64 -4.28 -12.56
N PHE A 35 -2.51 -3.14 -13.23
CA PHE A 35 -1.33 -2.27 -13.23
C PHE A 35 0.01 -2.97 -13.55
N ASN A 36 -0.01 -4.17 -14.13
CA ASN A 36 1.16 -4.81 -14.72
C ASN A 36 1.34 -4.31 -16.15
N HIS A 37 1.68 -3.02 -16.28
CA HIS A 37 1.77 -2.34 -17.57
C HIS A 37 2.84 -2.95 -18.49
N GLN A 38 3.92 -3.49 -17.94
CA GLN A 38 4.97 -4.14 -18.72
C GLN A 38 4.44 -5.40 -19.43
N GLU A 39 3.73 -6.28 -18.71
CA GLU A 39 3.14 -7.47 -19.33
C GLU A 39 1.93 -7.11 -20.23
N ALA A 40 1.20 -6.04 -19.90
CA ALA A 40 0.15 -5.51 -20.76
C ALA A 40 0.71 -5.10 -22.14
N VAL A 41 1.80 -4.32 -22.18
CA VAL A 41 2.49 -3.95 -23.43
C VAL A 41 2.95 -5.19 -24.20
N THR A 42 3.49 -6.21 -23.53
CA THR A 42 3.85 -7.50 -24.16
C THR A 42 2.64 -8.15 -24.81
N CYS A 43 1.49 -8.17 -24.15
CA CYS A 43 0.25 -8.73 -24.68
C CYS A 43 -0.26 -7.94 -25.89
N TYR A 44 -0.28 -6.60 -25.83
CA TYR A 44 -0.71 -5.79 -26.97
C TYR A 44 0.22 -5.95 -28.17
N ARG A 45 1.54 -6.06 -27.97
CA ARG A 45 2.49 -6.38 -29.04
C ARG A 45 2.23 -7.75 -29.65
N ARG A 46 1.89 -8.77 -28.86
CA ARG A 46 1.45 -10.08 -29.38
C ARG A 46 0.14 -9.99 -30.17
N ALA A 47 -0.80 -9.13 -29.77
CA ALA A 47 -1.99 -8.88 -30.58
C ALA A 47 -1.60 -8.33 -31.97
N LEU A 48 -0.63 -7.40 -32.03
CA LEU A 48 -0.10 -6.84 -33.29
C LEU A 48 0.66 -7.86 -34.15
N GLU A 49 1.25 -8.90 -33.57
CA GLU A 49 1.82 -10.02 -34.35
C GLU A 49 0.73 -10.78 -35.14
N HIS A 50 -0.50 -10.80 -34.64
CA HIS A 50 -1.64 -11.46 -35.25
C HIS A 50 -2.50 -10.54 -36.13
N ASP A 51 -2.51 -9.23 -35.85
CA ASP A 51 -3.18 -8.21 -36.64
C ASP A 51 -2.39 -6.87 -36.56
N PRO A 52 -1.44 -6.62 -37.48
CA PRO A 52 -0.59 -5.43 -37.45
C PRO A 52 -1.34 -4.10 -37.61
N ASP A 53 -2.53 -4.14 -38.22
CA ASP A 53 -3.39 -2.98 -38.46
C ASP A 53 -4.44 -2.79 -37.34
N CYS A 54 -4.35 -3.57 -36.25
CA CYS A 54 -5.24 -3.46 -35.11
C CYS A 54 -5.00 -2.14 -34.34
N ALA A 55 -5.84 -1.13 -34.59
CA ALA A 55 -5.71 0.19 -33.98
C ALA A 55 -5.77 0.17 -32.45
N MET A 56 -6.61 -0.70 -31.87
CA MET A 56 -6.74 -0.81 -30.42
C MET A 56 -5.54 -1.50 -29.75
N ALA A 57 -4.84 -2.40 -30.44
CA ALA A 57 -3.61 -2.96 -29.91
C ALA A 57 -2.48 -1.90 -29.91
N HIS A 58 -2.39 -1.04 -30.92
CA HIS A 58 -1.50 0.13 -30.88
C HIS A 58 -1.89 1.11 -29.76
N TRP A 59 -3.19 1.35 -29.57
CA TRP A 59 -3.70 2.15 -28.44
C TRP A 59 -3.29 1.55 -27.09
N GLY A 60 -3.40 0.22 -26.94
CA GLY A 60 -3.04 -0.48 -25.70
C GLY A 60 -1.55 -0.34 -25.36
N VAL A 61 -0.67 -0.46 -26.36
CA VAL A 61 0.77 -0.17 -26.19
C VAL A 61 0.97 1.27 -25.73
N ALA A 62 0.33 2.24 -26.39
CA ALA A 62 0.47 3.64 -26.05
C ALA A 62 0.00 3.93 -24.61
N TYR A 63 -1.19 3.43 -24.25
CA TYR A 63 -1.83 3.65 -22.96
C TYR A 63 -1.01 3.05 -21.81
N ALA A 64 -0.62 1.77 -21.92
CA ALA A 64 0.11 1.08 -20.86
C ALA A 64 1.56 1.55 -20.71
N ALA A 65 2.18 2.12 -21.76
CA ALA A 65 3.52 2.70 -21.66
C ALA A 65 3.55 4.01 -20.85
N GLY A 66 2.41 4.65 -20.60
CA GLY A 66 2.34 5.89 -19.81
C GLY A 66 2.25 5.70 -18.30
N PRO A 67 2.07 6.82 -17.57
CA PRO A 67 1.95 6.82 -16.12
C PRO A 67 0.61 6.23 -15.71
N ASN A 68 0.53 5.76 -14.47
CA ASN A 68 -0.73 5.43 -13.81
C ASN A 68 -0.72 5.99 -12.39
N TYR A 69 -1.77 5.72 -11.62
CA TYR A 69 -1.94 6.22 -10.27
C TYR A 69 -0.76 5.87 -9.33
N ASN A 70 -0.17 4.68 -9.50
CA ASN A 70 0.93 4.19 -8.67
C ASN A 70 2.33 4.54 -9.22
N LEU A 71 2.41 4.90 -10.51
CA LEU A 71 3.66 5.26 -11.18
C LEU A 71 3.48 6.54 -12.02
N PRO A 72 3.28 7.70 -11.37
CA PRO A 72 3.29 8.99 -12.06
C PRO A 72 4.66 9.28 -12.67
N TRP A 73 4.70 10.26 -13.59
CA TRP A 73 5.87 10.59 -14.38
C TRP A 73 7.11 10.98 -13.57
N ASP A 74 6.94 11.55 -12.39
CA ASP A 74 8.00 12.00 -11.48
C ASP A 74 8.69 10.85 -10.74
N LEU A 75 8.04 9.69 -10.60
CA LEU A 75 8.66 8.47 -10.07
C LEU A 75 9.52 7.72 -11.09
N LEU A 76 9.36 8.01 -12.39
CA LEU A 76 10.24 7.49 -13.42
C LEU A 76 11.54 8.31 -13.45
N ASP A 77 12.68 7.60 -13.50
CA ASP A 77 13.96 8.25 -13.75
C ASP A 77 14.02 8.83 -15.18
N ASP A 78 15.00 9.70 -15.45
CA ASP A 78 15.09 10.41 -16.74
C ASP A 78 15.11 9.47 -17.95
N LYS A 79 15.81 8.34 -17.81
CA LYS A 79 15.92 7.34 -18.86
C LYS A 79 14.58 6.61 -19.05
N GLY A 80 13.99 6.12 -17.98
CA GLY A 80 12.71 5.41 -17.99
C GLY A 80 11.59 6.27 -18.55
N ARG A 81 11.50 7.53 -18.12
CA ARG A 81 10.53 8.51 -18.64
C ARG A 81 10.70 8.74 -20.14
N LYS A 82 11.95 8.89 -20.62
CA LYS A 82 12.22 9.06 -22.05
C LYS A 82 11.88 7.82 -22.87
N ASP A 83 12.26 6.64 -22.40
CA ASP A 83 12.00 5.36 -23.07
C ASP A 83 10.49 5.10 -23.16
N ALA A 84 9.76 5.30 -22.05
CA ALA A 84 8.31 5.16 -21.97
C ALA A 84 7.58 6.12 -22.91
N LEU A 85 7.97 7.40 -22.93
CA LEU A 85 7.33 8.40 -23.78
C LEU A 85 7.59 8.16 -25.28
N ALA A 86 8.80 7.70 -25.64
CA ALA A 86 9.11 7.36 -27.02
C ALA A 86 8.21 6.22 -27.53
N ASP A 87 8.06 5.15 -26.74
CA ASP A 87 7.18 4.01 -27.06
C ASP A 87 5.71 4.45 -27.15
N ALA A 88 5.25 5.24 -26.16
CA ALA A 88 3.88 5.73 -26.10
C ALA A 88 3.51 6.65 -27.28
N TYR A 89 4.42 7.55 -27.65
CA TYR A 89 4.23 8.46 -28.78
C TYR A 89 4.21 7.71 -30.11
N ASP A 90 5.18 6.81 -30.33
CA ASP A 90 5.29 6.05 -31.58
C ASP A 90 4.04 5.15 -31.77
N ALA A 91 3.56 4.51 -30.71
CA ALA A 91 2.32 3.73 -30.70
C ALA A 91 1.06 4.60 -30.89
N THR A 92 1.04 5.81 -30.34
CA THR A 92 -0.04 6.78 -30.58
C THR A 92 -0.18 7.13 -32.05
N GLN A 93 0.94 7.39 -32.74
CA GLN A 93 0.91 7.69 -34.18
C GLN A 93 0.44 6.48 -35.00
N ALA A 94 0.84 5.27 -34.62
CA ALA A 94 0.39 4.04 -35.28
C ALA A 94 -1.13 3.81 -35.10
N ALA A 95 -1.64 4.01 -33.88
CA ALA A 95 -3.07 3.89 -33.59
C ALA A 95 -3.92 4.89 -34.42
N LEU A 96 -3.44 6.14 -34.54
CA LEU A 96 -4.08 7.16 -35.37
C LEU A 96 -4.06 6.80 -36.87
N ALA A 97 -2.97 6.20 -37.36
CA ALA A 97 -2.87 5.77 -38.74
C ALA A 97 -3.84 4.62 -39.07
N ALA A 98 -4.11 3.75 -38.09
CA ALA A 98 -4.99 2.59 -38.22
C ALA A 98 -6.47 2.87 -37.84
N ILE A 99 -6.81 4.10 -37.43
CA ILE A 99 -8.13 4.45 -36.85
C ILE A 99 -9.33 4.29 -37.81
N ALA A 100 -9.08 4.18 -39.11
CA ALA A 100 -10.13 4.13 -40.11
C ALA A 100 -10.90 2.79 -40.05
N GLY A 101 -12.21 2.87 -39.80
CA GLY A 101 -13.07 1.68 -39.70
C GLY A 101 -13.33 1.21 -38.26
N CYS A 102 -12.63 1.77 -37.28
CA CYS A 102 -12.87 1.52 -35.86
C CYS A 102 -14.25 2.01 -35.40
N THR A 103 -14.77 1.44 -34.31
CA THR A 103 -16.04 1.85 -33.71
C THR A 103 -15.96 3.27 -33.13
N PRO A 104 -17.09 3.96 -32.88
CA PRO A 104 -17.07 5.29 -32.27
C PRO A 104 -16.32 5.37 -30.93
N VAL A 105 -16.41 4.32 -30.10
CA VAL A 105 -15.73 4.23 -28.80
C VAL A 105 -14.22 4.13 -29.00
N GLU A 106 -13.77 3.21 -29.86
CA GLU A 106 -12.35 3.03 -30.18
C GLU A 106 -11.75 4.32 -30.75
N GLN A 107 -12.47 4.97 -31.67
CA GLN A 107 -12.03 6.25 -32.22
C GLN A 107 -11.91 7.33 -31.14
N ALA A 108 -12.79 7.34 -30.14
CA ALA A 108 -12.74 8.30 -29.04
C ALA A 108 -11.52 8.06 -28.14
N LEU A 109 -11.24 6.80 -27.78
CA LEU A 109 -10.05 6.40 -27.02
C LEU A 109 -8.75 6.75 -27.74
N ILE A 110 -8.65 6.43 -29.03
CA ILE A 110 -7.45 6.72 -29.85
C ILE A 110 -7.25 8.23 -30.01
N ARG A 111 -8.32 9.00 -30.25
CA ARG A 111 -8.23 10.46 -30.41
C ARG A 111 -7.86 11.21 -29.13
N ALA A 112 -7.94 10.57 -27.96
CA ALA A 112 -7.49 11.17 -26.70
C ALA A 112 -5.96 11.06 -26.52
N LEU A 113 -5.29 10.09 -27.15
CA LEU A 113 -3.85 9.85 -26.95
C LEU A 113 -2.94 11.05 -27.28
N PRO A 114 -3.18 11.88 -28.32
CA PRO A 114 -2.35 13.06 -28.58
C PRO A 114 -2.36 14.09 -27.46
N ALA A 115 -3.39 14.10 -26.61
CA ALA A 115 -3.41 14.94 -25.42
C ALA A 115 -2.52 14.39 -24.30
N ARG A 116 -2.42 13.05 -24.19
CA ARG A 116 -1.55 12.35 -23.23
C ARG A 116 -0.08 12.34 -23.65
N TYR A 117 0.18 12.21 -24.95
CA TYR A 117 1.52 12.12 -25.54
C TYR A 117 1.66 13.07 -26.73
N PRO A 118 1.75 14.40 -26.50
CA PRO A 118 1.82 15.39 -27.59
C PRO A 118 3.16 15.35 -28.33
N GLN A 119 4.21 14.80 -27.73
CA GLN A 119 5.56 14.74 -28.28
C GLN A 119 6.32 13.51 -27.77
N ARG A 120 7.41 13.17 -28.46
CA ARG A 120 8.23 11.97 -28.23
C ARG A 120 9.24 12.12 -27.08
N ASP A 121 9.64 13.35 -26.77
CA ASP A 121 10.63 13.66 -25.73
C ASP A 121 9.95 14.34 -24.53
N PRO A 122 10.45 14.19 -23.29
CA PRO A 122 9.82 14.76 -22.10
C PRO A 122 9.60 16.27 -22.21
N GLY A 123 8.43 16.73 -21.76
CA GLY A 123 8.10 18.16 -21.65
C GLY A 123 8.65 18.79 -20.37
N GLU A 124 8.61 20.12 -20.29
CA GLU A 124 8.98 20.84 -19.05
C GLU A 124 7.95 20.62 -17.93
N ASP A 125 6.67 20.58 -18.28
CA ASP A 125 5.56 20.32 -17.37
C ASP A 125 4.62 19.28 -18.00
N MET A 126 4.76 18.04 -17.56
CA MET A 126 3.95 16.92 -18.05
C MET A 126 2.61 16.80 -17.31
N GLN A 127 2.40 17.53 -16.20
CA GLN A 127 1.11 17.58 -15.51
C GLN A 127 0.04 18.23 -16.41
N VAL A 128 0.43 19.18 -17.26
CA VAL A 128 -0.44 19.75 -18.29
C VAL A 128 -0.95 18.68 -19.26
N TRP A 129 -0.16 17.63 -19.54
CA TRP A 129 -0.58 16.54 -20.43
C TRP A 129 -1.63 15.66 -19.77
N ASP A 130 -1.49 15.40 -18.46
CA ASP A 130 -2.49 14.67 -17.67
C ASP A 130 -3.82 15.44 -17.64
N GLN A 131 -3.79 16.76 -17.44
CA GLN A 131 -4.98 17.61 -17.51
C GLN A 131 -5.64 17.57 -18.90
N ASN A 132 -4.85 17.73 -19.97
CA ASN A 132 -5.37 17.70 -21.34
C ASN A 132 -5.97 16.33 -21.68
N TYR A 133 -5.35 15.24 -21.20
CA TYR A 133 -5.85 13.90 -21.39
C TYR A 133 -7.16 13.66 -20.64
N ALA A 134 -7.26 14.09 -19.38
CA ALA A 134 -8.50 14.03 -18.61
C ALA A 134 -9.64 14.80 -19.28
N ASP A 135 -9.35 15.98 -19.85
CA ASP A 135 -10.34 16.76 -20.60
C ASP A 135 -10.78 16.06 -21.90
N ALA A 136 -9.85 15.45 -22.63
CA ALA A 136 -10.16 14.64 -23.81
C ALA A 136 -11.01 13.41 -23.47
N MET A 137 -10.67 12.72 -22.37
CA MET A 137 -11.42 11.57 -21.87
C MET A 137 -12.81 11.95 -21.35
N ARG A 138 -12.96 13.13 -20.74
CA ARG A 138 -14.27 13.68 -20.35
C ARG A 138 -15.19 13.85 -21.57
N ALA A 139 -14.66 14.38 -22.67
CA ALA A 139 -15.41 14.49 -23.92
C ALA A 139 -15.73 13.12 -24.56
N ALA A 140 -14.79 12.17 -24.49
CA ALA A 140 -14.99 10.80 -24.95
C ALA A 140 -16.09 10.09 -24.18
N PHE A 141 -16.10 10.23 -22.85
CA PHE A 141 -17.11 9.65 -21.96
C PHE A 141 -18.49 10.26 -22.19
N ALA A 142 -18.58 11.59 -22.29
CA ALA A 142 -19.85 12.26 -22.59
C ALA A 142 -20.50 11.79 -23.91
N SER A 143 -19.68 11.34 -24.87
CA SER A 143 -20.15 10.82 -26.16
C SER A 143 -20.48 9.32 -26.14
N ASN A 144 -20.01 8.58 -25.13
CA ASN A 144 -20.15 7.13 -25.01
C ASN A 144 -20.40 6.71 -23.54
N PRO A 145 -21.44 7.24 -22.87
CA PRO A 145 -21.58 7.11 -21.43
C PRO A 145 -21.79 5.66 -20.96
N ASP A 146 -22.31 4.78 -21.82
CA ASP A 146 -22.68 3.40 -21.47
C ASP A 146 -21.51 2.41 -21.61
N HIS A 147 -20.36 2.82 -22.17
CA HIS A 147 -19.23 1.91 -22.38
C HIS A 147 -18.36 1.83 -21.12
N LEU A 148 -18.35 0.67 -20.47
CA LEU A 148 -17.70 0.49 -19.16
C LEU A 148 -16.16 0.58 -19.22
N ASP A 149 -15.50 0.02 -20.24
CA ASP A 149 -14.03 0.11 -20.32
C ASP A 149 -13.60 1.57 -20.54
N LEU A 150 -14.20 2.29 -21.50
CA LEU A 150 -13.95 3.74 -21.69
C LEU A 150 -14.23 4.54 -20.42
N ARG A 151 -15.31 4.22 -19.68
CA ARG A 151 -15.61 4.84 -18.39
C ARG A 151 -14.46 4.61 -17.39
N SER A 152 -13.93 3.38 -17.31
CA SER A 152 -12.78 3.06 -16.46
C SER A 152 -11.56 3.89 -16.83
N ILE A 153 -11.21 3.98 -18.12
CA ILE A 153 -10.08 4.78 -18.59
C ILE A 153 -10.26 6.27 -18.27
N TYR A 154 -11.49 6.78 -18.39
CA TYR A 154 -11.80 8.16 -18.03
C TYR A 154 -11.64 8.40 -16.53
N VAL A 155 -12.15 7.51 -15.68
CA VAL A 155 -11.96 7.62 -14.23
C VAL A 155 -10.48 7.58 -13.87
N GLU A 156 -9.68 6.69 -14.45
CA GLU A 156 -8.23 6.66 -14.22
C GLU A 156 -7.58 8.01 -14.59
N SER A 157 -7.98 8.60 -15.72
CA SER A 157 -7.46 9.92 -16.13
C SER A 157 -7.77 11.03 -15.11
N LEU A 158 -8.89 10.93 -14.38
CA LEU A 158 -9.24 11.85 -13.30
C LEU A 158 -8.40 11.62 -12.04
N LEU A 159 -8.15 10.36 -11.69
CA LEU A 159 -7.32 9.99 -10.54
C LEU A 159 -5.86 10.43 -10.75
N ASN A 160 -5.36 10.33 -11.99
CA ASN A 160 -3.99 10.72 -12.34
C ASN A 160 -3.73 12.23 -12.29
N LEU A 161 -4.76 13.07 -12.11
CA LEU A 161 -4.56 14.52 -11.89
C LEU A 161 -3.92 14.81 -10.53
N THR A 162 -4.23 13.97 -9.54
CA THR A 162 -3.77 14.11 -8.15
C THR A 162 -3.50 12.72 -7.55
N PRO A 163 -2.49 11.97 -8.04
CA PRO A 163 -2.13 10.67 -7.50
C PRO A 163 -1.90 10.74 -6.00
N TRP A 164 -2.46 9.78 -5.26
CA TRP A 164 -2.41 9.71 -3.79
C TRP A 164 -2.93 10.94 -3.04
N LYS A 165 -3.75 11.76 -3.71
CA LYS A 165 -4.29 13.03 -3.17
C LYS A 165 -5.73 13.23 -3.59
N MET A 166 -6.55 12.18 -3.55
CA MET A 166 -7.99 12.30 -3.84
C MET A 166 -8.77 12.88 -2.66
N TRP A 167 -8.32 12.65 -1.43
CA TRP A 167 -8.96 13.16 -0.22
C TRP A 167 -7.93 13.87 0.66
N ASP A 168 -8.35 14.95 1.31
CA ASP A 168 -7.55 15.58 2.36
C ASP A 168 -7.83 14.86 3.68
N LEU A 169 -6.81 14.19 4.23
CA LEU A 169 -6.97 13.37 5.43
C LEU A 169 -7.43 14.19 6.65
N LYS A 170 -6.92 15.41 6.80
CA LYS A 170 -7.19 16.25 7.99
C LYS A 170 -8.63 16.74 8.03
N SER A 171 -9.18 17.16 6.90
CA SER A 171 -10.57 17.64 6.81
C SER A 171 -11.58 16.55 6.46
N GLY A 172 -11.14 15.44 5.87
CA GLY A 172 -12.01 14.40 5.31
C GLY A 172 -12.78 14.86 4.06
N LEU A 173 -12.43 16.00 3.48
CA LEU A 173 -13.05 16.54 2.27
C LEU A 173 -12.24 16.12 1.02
N PRO A 174 -12.83 16.19 -0.18
CA PRO A 174 -12.06 16.10 -1.42
C PRO A 174 -10.87 17.06 -1.40
N ALA A 175 -9.69 16.57 -1.80
CA ALA A 175 -8.48 17.38 -1.83
C ALA A 175 -8.60 18.52 -2.86
N GLU A 176 -7.86 19.61 -2.63
CA GLU A 176 -7.82 20.73 -3.58
C GLU A 176 -7.24 20.27 -4.93
N GLY A 177 -7.94 20.61 -6.02
CA GLY A 177 -7.54 20.23 -7.38
C GLY A 177 -7.92 18.80 -7.79
N ALA A 178 -8.40 17.96 -6.86
CA ALA A 178 -8.79 16.59 -7.17
C ALA A 178 -10.19 16.51 -7.80
N ALA A 179 -10.35 15.63 -8.79
CA ALA A 179 -11.63 15.35 -9.43
C ALA A 179 -12.46 14.28 -8.66
N THR A 180 -12.32 14.23 -7.34
CA THR A 180 -12.83 13.16 -6.46
C THR A 180 -14.32 12.92 -6.59
N LEU A 181 -15.13 13.97 -6.49
CA LEU A 181 -16.59 13.86 -6.56
C LEU A 181 -17.06 13.49 -7.97
N GLU A 182 -16.35 13.94 -9.00
CA GLU A 182 -16.62 13.59 -10.39
C GLU A 182 -16.34 12.09 -10.62
N ALA A 183 -15.15 11.61 -10.24
CA ALA A 183 -14.79 10.21 -10.31
C ALA A 183 -15.75 9.32 -9.50
N GLN A 184 -16.12 9.74 -8.29
CA GLN A 184 -17.05 9.02 -7.42
C GLN A 184 -18.42 8.88 -8.07
N GLU A 185 -18.97 9.97 -8.60
CA GLU A 185 -20.29 9.95 -9.24
C GLU A 185 -20.30 9.05 -10.49
N VAL A 186 -19.25 9.11 -11.32
CA VAL A 186 -19.11 8.28 -12.52
C VAL A 186 -19.08 6.78 -12.16
N LEU A 187 -18.34 6.39 -11.13
CA LEU A 187 -18.24 5.01 -10.67
C LEU A 187 -19.51 4.53 -9.97
N GLU A 188 -20.05 5.31 -9.04
CA GLU A 188 -21.22 4.91 -8.25
C GLU A 188 -22.49 4.85 -9.11
N THR A 189 -22.63 5.73 -10.10
CA THR A 189 -23.74 5.63 -11.06
C THR A 189 -23.60 4.39 -11.95
N ALA A 190 -22.39 4.02 -12.37
CA ALA A 190 -22.16 2.76 -13.08
C ALA A 190 -22.63 1.55 -12.29
N MET A 191 -22.14 1.41 -11.05
CA MET A 191 -22.42 0.26 -10.18
C MET A 191 -23.88 0.20 -9.73
N ARG A 192 -24.58 1.34 -9.71
CA ARG A 192 -26.01 1.43 -9.37
C ARG A 192 -26.89 0.99 -10.53
N ASP A 193 -26.58 1.45 -11.73
CA ASP A 193 -27.49 1.38 -12.87
C ASP A 193 -27.20 0.20 -13.81
N ASP A 194 -25.95 -0.29 -13.83
CA ASP A 194 -25.52 -1.41 -14.69
C ASP A 194 -24.90 -2.55 -13.86
N PRO A 195 -25.56 -3.72 -13.77
CA PRO A 195 -24.99 -4.90 -13.10
C PRO A 195 -23.65 -5.37 -13.67
N ALA A 196 -23.35 -5.10 -14.95
CA ALA A 196 -22.06 -5.46 -15.54
C ALA A 196 -20.91 -4.64 -14.95
N ALA A 197 -21.17 -3.43 -14.45
CA ALA A 197 -20.16 -2.63 -13.75
C ALA A 197 -19.70 -3.30 -12.44
N MET A 198 -20.57 -4.06 -11.78
CA MET A 198 -20.25 -4.80 -10.55
C MET A 198 -19.37 -6.04 -10.79
N VAL A 199 -19.04 -6.37 -12.04
CA VAL A 199 -18.09 -7.45 -12.38
C VAL A 199 -16.97 -6.96 -13.32
N HIS A 200 -16.82 -5.64 -13.46
CA HIS A 200 -15.80 -5.03 -14.30
C HIS A 200 -14.53 -4.74 -13.49
N PRO A 201 -13.40 -5.42 -13.75
CA PRO A 201 -12.19 -5.30 -12.93
C PRO A 201 -11.67 -3.86 -12.81
N GLY A 202 -11.56 -3.12 -13.91
CA GLY A 202 -11.08 -1.73 -13.90
C GLY A 202 -11.93 -0.76 -13.05
N LEU A 203 -13.26 -0.79 -13.17
CA LEU A 203 -14.14 0.09 -12.39
C LEU A 203 -14.08 -0.21 -10.90
N LEU A 204 -14.08 -1.48 -10.51
CA LEU A 204 -14.00 -1.87 -9.10
C LEU A 204 -12.63 -1.52 -8.50
N HIS A 205 -11.56 -1.74 -9.26
CA HIS A 205 -10.20 -1.37 -8.87
C HIS A 205 -10.07 0.13 -8.60
N LEU A 206 -10.49 0.97 -9.55
CA LEU A 206 -10.43 2.43 -9.41
C LEU A 206 -11.34 2.94 -8.28
N TYR A 207 -12.46 2.26 -8.00
CA TYR A 207 -13.30 2.61 -6.85
C TYR A 207 -12.60 2.32 -5.52
N VAL A 208 -11.82 1.24 -5.42
CA VAL A 208 -11.01 0.99 -4.23
C VAL A 208 -9.99 2.11 -4.04
N HIS A 209 -9.18 2.43 -5.07
CA HIS A 209 -8.21 3.53 -4.99
C HIS A 209 -8.86 4.88 -4.66
N LEU A 210 -10.02 5.16 -5.23
CA LEU A 210 -10.73 6.40 -4.92
C LEU A 210 -11.15 6.46 -3.43
N MET A 211 -11.49 5.33 -2.82
CA MET A 211 -12.13 5.29 -1.51
C MET A 211 -11.16 5.01 -0.35
N GLU A 212 -9.94 4.53 -0.60
CA GLU A 212 -8.95 4.18 0.44
C GLU A 212 -8.56 5.39 1.31
N MET A 213 -8.41 6.57 0.73
CA MET A 213 -8.15 7.80 1.52
C MET A 213 -9.41 8.46 2.10
N SER A 214 -10.61 7.96 1.78
CA SER A 214 -11.86 8.68 2.05
C SER A 214 -12.23 8.65 3.54
N PRO A 215 -13.13 9.55 4.00
CA PRO A 215 -13.72 9.43 5.34
C PRO A 215 -14.68 8.25 5.48
N THR A 216 -15.03 7.56 4.39
CA THR A 216 -16.02 6.46 4.36
C THR A 216 -15.53 5.29 3.48
N PRO A 217 -14.37 4.69 3.79
CA PRO A 217 -13.80 3.61 2.97
C PRO A 217 -14.73 2.40 2.89
N GLU A 218 -15.59 2.20 3.90
CA GLU A 218 -16.54 1.08 3.96
C GLU A 218 -17.53 1.03 2.78
N LYS A 219 -17.72 2.14 2.05
CA LYS A 219 -18.52 2.16 0.82
C LYS A 219 -17.97 1.21 -0.26
N ALA A 220 -16.66 0.98 -0.28
CA ALA A 220 -15.99 0.14 -1.28
C ALA A 220 -15.97 -1.36 -0.91
N LEU A 221 -16.43 -1.77 0.28
CA LEU A 221 -16.36 -3.18 0.72
C LEU A 221 -17.00 -4.15 -0.27
N LYS A 222 -18.22 -3.84 -0.75
CA LYS A 222 -18.93 -4.70 -1.70
C LYS A 222 -18.20 -4.80 -3.05
N ALA A 223 -17.60 -3.71 -3.52
CA ALA A 223 -16.81 -3.69 -4.75
C ALA A 223 -15.54 -4.53 -4.58
N GLY A 224 -14.85 -4.36 -3.46
CA GLY A 224 -13.64 -5.10 -3.12
C GLY A 224 -13.88 -6.61 -2.95
N ASP A 225 -14.99 -7.01 -2.34
CA ASP A 225 -15.37 -8.42 -2.20
C ASP A 225 -15.51 -9.13 -3.56
N VAL A 226 -15.99 -8.44 -4.59
CA VAL A 226 -16.08 -8.99 -5.94
C VAL A 226 -14.71 -8.96 -6.64
N LEU A 227 -14.01 -7.82 -6.58
CA LEU A 227 -12.77 -7.59 -7.33
C LEU A 227 -11.71 -8.67 -7.12
N ARG A 228 -11.47 -9.08 -5.86
CA ARG A 228 -10.38 -10.02 -5.46
C ARG A 228 -10.45 -11.41 -6.09
N THR A 229 -11.49 -11.70 -6.88
CA THR A 229 -11.69 -13.00 -7.54
C THR A 229 -11.81 -12.91 -9.07
N LEU A 230 -11.84 -11.71 -9.64
CA LEU A 230 -12.13 -11.53 -11.07
C LEU A 230 -10.96 -11.88 -11.99
N VAL A 231 -9.72 -11.60 -11.55
CA VAL A 231 -8.49 -11.77 -12.35
C VAL A 231 -7.45 -12.51 -11.49
N PRO A 232 -7.58 -13.85 -11.34
CA PRO A 232 -6.90 -14.61 -10.29
C PRO A 232 -5.38 -14.54 -10.28
N ASP A 233 -4.74 -14.43 -11.45
CA ASP A 233 -3.29 -14.38 -11.57
C ASP A 233 -2.73 -12.94 -11.64
N ALA A 234 -3.56 -11.92 -11.44
CA ALA A 234 -3.11 -10.54 -11.23
C ALA A 234 -3.12 -10.24 -9.73
N GLY A 235 -2.02 -10.54 -9.02
CA GLY A 235 -1.92 -10.36 -7.56
C GLY A 235 -2.28 -8.96 -7.12
N HIS A 236 -1.92 -7.94 -7.93
CA HIS A 236 -2.40 -6.56 -7.74
C HIS A 236 -3.92 -6.48 -7.50
N LEU A 237 -4.75 -7.03 -8.39
CA LEU A 237 -6.22 -6.97 -8.22
C LEU A 237 -6.74 -7.85 -7.08
N VAL A 238 -6.01 -8.90 -6.72
CA VAL A 238 -6.34 -9.76 -5.58
C VAL A 238 -6.12 -9.02 -4.26
N HIS A 239 -5.03 -8.26 -4.13
CA HIS A 239 -4.73 -7.52 -2.89
C HIS A 239 -5.51 -6.22 -2.76
N MET A 240 -5.80 -5.50 -3.86
CA MET A 240 -6.35 -4.14 -3.79
C MET A 240 -7.50 -3.97 -2.77
N PRO A 241 -8.50 -4.88 -2.70
CA PRO A 241 -9.57 -4.78 -1.70
C PRO A 241 -9.10 -4.72 -0.24
N THR A 242 -7.89 -5.20 0.04
CA THR A 242 -7.31 -5.20 1.39
C THR A 242 -6.91 -3.83 1.89
N HIS A 243 -6.75 -2.84 1.01
CA HIS A 243 -6.63 -1.42 1.38
C HIS A 243 -7.86 -0.99 2.21
N ILE A 244 -9.06 -1.38 1.75
CA ILE A 244 -10.31 -1.13 2.47
C ILE A 244 -10.44 -2.01 3.71
N ASP A 245 -10.00 -3.27 3.63
CA ASP A 245 -10.04 -4.19 4.77
C ASP A 245 -9.19 -3.67 5.96
N VAL A 246 -7.98 -3.16 5.71
CA VAL A 246 -7.13 -2.55 6.77
C VAL A 246 -7.86 -1.40 7.45
N LEU A 247 -8.41 -0.48 6.67
CA LEU A 247 -9.09 0.70 7.19
C LEU A 247 -10.37 0.31 7.96
N CYS A 248 -11.03 -0.76 7.58
CA CYS A 248 -12.25 -1.24 8.23
C CYS A 248 -11.98 -2.20 9.41
N GLY A 249 -10.73 -2.51 9.73
CA GLY A 249 -10.39 -3.44 10.82
C GLY A 249 -10.55 -4.92 10.46
N HIS A 250 -10.71 -5.25 9.18
CA HIS A 250 -10.83 -6.63 8.70
C HIS A 250 -9.45 -7.28 8.51
N TYR A 251 -8.56 -7.17 9.51
CA TYR A 251 -7.16 -7.58 9.39
C TYR A 251 -6.93 -9.05 9.02
N GLN A 252 -7.87 -9.96 9.36
CA GLN A 252 -7.79 -11.35 8.93
C GLN A 252 -7.98 -11.50 7.40
N ASN A 253 -8.81 -10.65 6.78
CA ASN A 253 -8.93 -10.59 5.32
C ASN A 253 -7.63 -10.06 4.71
N VAL A 254 -7.01 -9.07 5.35
CA VAL A 254 -5.72 -8.50 4.93
C VAL A 254 -4.67 -9.60 4.84
N VAL A 255 -4.48 -10.39 5.91
CA VAL A 255 -3.54 -11.52 5.90
C VAL A 255 -3.89 -12.52 4.80
N HIS A 256 -5.15 -12.95 4.71
CA HIS A 256 -5.55 -14.03 3.82
C HIS A 256 -5.43 -13.67 2.34
N TRP A 257 -5.95 -12.50 1.94
CA TRP A 257 -6.00 -12.10 0.54
C TRP A 257 -4.64 -11.63 0.02
N ASN A 258 -3.79 -11.05 0.86
CA ASN A 258 -2.41 -10.77 0.47
C ASN A 258 -1.58 -12.05 0.35
N GLN A 259 -1.83 -13.10 1.15
CA GLN A 259 -1.22 -14.41 0.90
C GLN A 259 -1.65 -14.98 -0.46
N LYS A 260 -2.91 -14.76 -0.87
CA LYS A 260 -3.40 -15.15 -2.20
C LYS A 260 -2.80 -14.32 -3.33
N ALA A 261 -2.60 -13.03 -3.09
CA ALA A 261 -1.93 -12.13 -4.03
C ALA A 261 -0.46 -12.52 -4.22
N VAL A 262 0.26 -12.81 -3.13
CA VAL A 262 1.62 -13.39 -3.17
C VAL A 262 1.66 -14.70 -3.96
N GLU A 263 0.70 -15.61 -3.77
CA GLU A 263 0.61 -16.86 -4.55
C GLU A 263 0.47 -16.58 -6.07
N ALA A 264 -0.26 -15.54 -6.47
CA ALA A 264 -0.38 -15.12 -7.86
C ALA A 264 0.92 -14.48 -8.38
N ASP A 265 1.51 -13.57 -7.61
CA ASP A 265 2.74 -12.87 -7.95
C ASP A 265 3.95 -13.80 -8.06
N LEU A 266 3.99 -14.88 -7.28
CA LEU A 266 5.03 -15.91 -7.38
C LEU A 266 4.97 -16.65 -8.72
N LYS A 267 3.80 -16.86 -9.31
CA LYS A 267 3.69 -17.43 -10.67
C LYS A 267 4.35 -16.52 -11.71
N TYR A 268 4.15 -15.21 -11.56
CA TYR A 268 4.78 -14.21 -12.43
C TYR A 268 6.30 -14.17 -12.21
N TYR A 269 6.73 -14.15 -10.95
CA TYR A 269 8.15 -14.19 -10.57
C TYR A 269 8.88 -15.42 -11.14
N GLU A 270 8.31 -16.62 -10.98
CA GLU A 270 8.90 -17.87 -11.46
C GLU A 270 9.11 -17.87 -12.98
N ARG A 271 8.26 -17.16 -13.71
CA ARG A 271 8.26 -17.13 -15.17
C ARG A 271 9.07 -15.98 -15.76
N GLU A 272 8.93 -14.77 -15.20
CA GLU A 272 9.47 -13.52 -15.77
C GLU A 272 10.63 -12.94 -14.93
N GLY A 273 10.91 -13.50 -13.75
CA GLY A 273 11.99 -13.10 -12.86
C GLY A 273 11.69 -11.86 -12.00
N ALA A 274 12.72 -11.34 -11.34
CA ALA A 274 12.62 -10.27 -10.35
C ALA A 274 12.83 -8.84 -10.89
N PHE A 275 13.44 -8.69 -12.07
CA PHE A 275 13.93 -7.41 -12.57
C PHE A 275 12.84 -6.64 -13.34
N ASN A 276 11.73 -6.38 -12.67
CA ASN A 276 10.56 -5.69 -13.20
C ASN A 276 9.82 -4.95 -12.07
N ILE A 277 8.93 -4.03 -12.46
CA ILE A 277 8.16 -3.22 -11.50
C ILE A 277 7.22 -4.07 -10.63
N TYR A 278 6.84 -5.26 -11.11
CA TYR A 278 5.95 -6.18 -10.39
C TYR A 278 6.58 -6.74 -9.12
N THR A 279 7.92 -6.71 -8.99
CA THR A 279 8.58 -6.97 -7.70
C THR A 279 8.15 -5.96 -6.63
N GLY A 280 7.89 -4.70 -6.99
CA GLY A 280 7.36 -3.70 -6.07
C GLY A 280 5.98 -4.09 -5.53
N TYR A 281 5.08 -4.55 -6.41
CA TYR A 281 3.77 -5.05 -6.00
C TYR A 281 3.88 -6.30 -5.13
N ARG A 282 4.75 -7.26 -5.48
CA ARG A 282 5.01 -8.44 -4.63
C ARG A 282 5.50 -8.05 -3.23
N GLN A 283 6.42 -7.09 -3.13
CA GLN A 283 6.89 -6.58 -1.84
C GLN A 283 5.77 -5.91 -1.04
N HIS A 284 4.88 -5.19 -1.72
CA HIS A 284 3.72 -4.55 -1.13
C HIS A 284 2.72 -5.57 -0.58
N ASP A 285 2.46 -6.66 -1.30
CA ASP A 285 1.60 -7.74 -0.80
C ASP A 285 2.20 -8.40 0.46
N TYR A 286 3.51 -8.67 0.47
CA TYR A 286 4.19 -9.15 1.67
C TYR A 286 4.08 -8.15 2.82
N HIS A 287 4.22 -6.85 2.53
CA HIS A 287 4.08 -5.78 3.53
C HIS A 287 2.69 -5.80 4.18
N PHE A 288 1.61 -5.95 3.39
CA PHE A 288 0.26 -6.13 3.91
C PHE A 288 0.07 -7.41 4.73
N VAL A 289 0.65 -8.55 4.32
CA VAL A 289 0.61 -9.77 5.15
C VAL A 289 1.22 -9.48 6.51
N ILE A 290 2.40 -8.85 6.55
CA ILE A 290 3.09 -8.50 7.80
C ILE A 290 2.21 -7.57 8.62
N TYR A 291 1.77 -6.45 8.06
CA TYR A 291 0.97 -5.45 8.78
C TYR A 291 -0.32 -6.04 9.34
N GLY A 292 -1.11 -6.74 8.51
CA GLY A 292 -2.33 -7.42 8.95
C GLY A 292 -2.05 -8.42 10.07
N ALA A 293 -0.98 -9.21 9.95
CA ALA A 293 -0.58 -10.19 10.95
C ALA A 293 -0.19 -9.54 12.29
N LEU A 294 0.51 -8.41 12.27
CA LEU A 294 0.81 -7.64 13.49
C LEU A 294 -0.47 -7.14 14.19
N PHE A 295 -1.52 -6.82 13.44
CA PHE A 295 -2.78 -6.29 13.96
C PHE A 295 -3.77 -7.37 14.43
N VAL A 296 -3.69 -8.60 13.90
CA VAL A 296 -4.40 -9.77 14.46
C VAL A 296 -3.60 -10.52 15.53
N GLY A 297 -2.34 -10.15 15.76
CA GLY A 297 -1.48 -10.83 16.74
C GLY A 297 -0.99 -12.20 16.29
N GLN A 298 -0.70 -12.34 14.99
CA GLN A 298 -0.10 -13.54 14.39
C GLN A 298 1.37 -13.28 14.02
N MET A 299 2.30 -14.01 14.62
CA MET A 299 3.73 -13.82 14.40
C MET A 299 4.23 -14.66 13.22
N GLN A 300 3.76 -15.91 13.09
CA GLN A 300 4.27 -16.82 12.07
C GLN A 300 3.98 -16.32 10.64
N PRO A 301 2.76 -15.88 10.28
CA PRO A 301 2.49 -15.32 8.96
C PRO A 301 3.36 -14.10 8.63
N ALA A 302 3.67 -13.26 9.62
CA ALA A 302 4.55 -12.10 9.45
C ALA A 302 6.00 -12.54 9.15
N LEU A 303 6.52 -13.53 9.87
CA LEU A 303 7.86 -14.06 9.61
C LEU A 303 7.98 -14.75 8.26
N ASP A 304 6.96 -15.53 7.86
CA ASP A 304 6.93 -16.21 6.57
C ASP A 304 6.91 -15.20 5.41
N ALA A 305 6.14 -14.11 5.56
CA ALA A 305 6.10 -13.03 4.58
C ALA A 305 7.43 -12.29 4.45
N VAL A 306 8.10 -11.98 5.58
CA VAL A 306 9.46 -11.41 5.54
C VAL A 306 10.43 -12.33 4.82
N GLN A 307 10.38 -13.64 5.10
CA GLN A 307 11.29 -14.58 4.46
C GLN A 307 11.02 -14.67 2.95
N GLY A 308 9.75 -14.76 2.54
CA GLY A 308 9.39 -14.75 1.12
C GLY A 308 9.82 -13.47 0.40
N MET A 309 9.76 -12.33 1.08
CA MET A 309 10.26 -11.07 0.56
C MET A 309 11.78 -11.11 0.33
N ILE A 310 12.55 -11.60 1.31
CA ILE A 310 14.01 -11.77 1.18
C ILE A 310 14.36 -12.75 0.06
N ASP A 311 13.65 -13.89 -0.02
CA ASP A 311 13.92 -14.95 -1.00
C ASP A 311 13.64 -14.50 -2.44
N THR A 312 12.76 -13.52 -2.64
CA THR A 312 12.29 -13.10 -3.97
C THR A 312 12.78 -11.73 -4.39
N VAL A 313 13.62 -11.06 -3.59
CA VAL A 313 14.25 -9.78 -3.93
C VAL A 313 15.77 -9.95 -3.98
N PRO A 314 16.35 -10.21 -5.16
CA PRO A 314 17.79 -10.39 -5.31
C PRO A 314 18.56 -9.11 -4.97
N GLU A 315 19.70 -9.24 -4.31
CA GLU A 315 20.58 -8.12 -4.01
C GLU A 315 21.03 -7.35 -5.28
N ASP A 316 21.29 -8.06 -6.38
CA ASP A 316 21.65 -7.48 -7.67
C ASP A 316 20.57 -6.52 -8.19
N MET A 317 19.29 -6.76 -7.86
CA MET A 317 18.21 -5.82 -8.18
C MET A 317 18.39 -4.52 -7.39
N LEU A 318 18.61 -4.61 -6.08
CA LEU A 318 18.78 -3.43 -5.22
C LEU A 318 20.00 -2.59 -5.63
N ARG A 319 21.05 -3.22 -6.18
CA ARG A 319 22.26 -2.53 -6.63
C ARG A 319 22.10 -1.76 -7.95
N MET A 320 20.96 -1.87 -8.63
CA MET A 320 20.71 -1.11 -9.85
C MET A 320 20.63 0.39 -9.57
N PRO A 321 21.42 1.24 -10.28
CA PRO A 321 21.41 2.68 -10.07
C PRO A 321 20.37 3.42 -10.93
N SER A 322 19.81 2.77 -11.95
CA SER A 322 18.81 3.33 -12.87
C SER A 322 17.86 2.22 -13.35
N PRO A 323 16.60 2.21 -12.88
CA PRO A 323 16.09 3.03 -11.76
C PRO A 323 16.85 2.75 -10.44
N PRO A 324 16.91 3.69 -9.49
CA PRO A 324 17.62 3.53 -8.22
C PRO A 324 16.87 2.57 -7.28
N MET A 325 16.99 1.27 -7.51
CA MET A 325 16.13 0.25 -6.91
C MET A 325 16.23 0.19 -5.38
N ALA A 326 17.41 0.37 -4.80
CA ALA A 326 17.56 0.40 -3.33
C ALA A 326 16.71 1.50 -2.69
N ASP A 327 16.54 2.64 -3.36
CA ASP A 327 15.77 3.77 -2.84
C ASP A 327 14.27 3.48 -2.73
N PHE A 328 13.74 2.58 -3.56
CA PHE A 328 12.33 2.20 -3.52
C PHE A 328 12.05 0.90 -2.76
N PHE A 329 13.01 -0.03 -2.72
CA PHE A 329 12.73 -1.43 -2.37
C PHE A 329 13.49 -1.97 -1.16
N GLU A 330 14.60 -1.37 -0.74
CA GLU A 330 15.38 -1.89 0.39
C GLU A 330 14.67 -1.71 1.74
N SER A 331 13.89 -0.64 1.90
CA SER A 331 13.19 -0.31 3.14
C SER A 331 12.24 -1.42 3.60
N TYR A 332 11.59 -2.11 2.67
CA TYR A 332 10.74 -3.27 2.96
C TYR A 332 11.48 -4.43 3.62
N MET A 333 12.80 -4.54 3.49
CA MET A 333 13.59 -5.58 4.16
C MET A 333 13.70 -5.34 5.67
N ALA A 334 13.36 -4.13 6.16
CA ALA A 334 13.49 -3.72 7.55
C ALA A 334 12.30 -4.14 8.45
N MET A 335 11.42 -5.05 7.99
CA MET A 335 10.22 -5.43 8.72
C MET A 335 10.46 -6.41 9.88
N LYS A 336 11.46 -7.29 9.78
CA LYS A 336 11.80 -8.26 10.85
C LYS A 336 12.06 -7.59 12.22
N PRO A 337 12.86 -6.51 12.33
CA PRO A 337 12.98 -5.72 13.55
C PRO A 337 11.63 -5.38 14.21
N HIS A 338 10.66 -4.88 13.43
CA HIS A 338 9.34 -4.50 13.94
C HIS A 338 8.53 -5.70 14.44
N ILE A 339 8.59 -6.84 13.73
CA ILE A 339 7.91 -8.08 14.16
C ILE A 339 8.43 -8.51 15.54
N LEU A 340 9.75 -8.55 15.73
CA LEU A 340 10.33 -8.98 17.02
C LEU A 340 9.95 -8.03 18.16
N ILE A 341 9.93 -6.73 17.91
CA ILE A 341 9.46 -5.74 18.90
C ILE A 341 7.97 -5.97 19.23
N ARG A 342 7.12 -6.11 18.21
CA ARG A 342 5.66 -6.26 18.39
C ARG A 342 5.31 -7.45 19.27
N PHE A 343 6.04 -8.56 19.13
CA PHE A 343 5.79 -9.80 19.87
C PHE A 343 6.72 -9.98 21.09
N GLY A 344 7.47 -8.94 21.48
CA GLY A 344 8.33 -8.98 22.66
C GLY A 344 9.42 -10.04 22.61
N ARG A 345 9.90 -10.38 21.40
CA ARG A 345 10.98 -11.37 21.17
C ARG A 345 12.34 -10.74 21.45
N TRP A 346 12.51 -10.25 22.68
CA TRP A 346 13.61 -9.39 23.07
C TRP A 346 14.98 -10.03 22.91
N GLN A 347 15.11 -11.31 23.25
CA GLN A 347 16.38 -12.01 23.11
C GLN A 347 16.77 -12.15 21.63
N GLU A 348 15.83 -12.51 20.76
CA GLU A 348 16.08 -12.56 19.30
C GLU A 348 16.37 -11.18 18.72
N ALA A 349 15.69 -10.14 19.19
CA ALA A 349 15.97 -8.77 18.78
C ALA A 349 17.42 -8.37 19.14
N ILE A 350 17.86 -8.69 20.36
CA ILE A 350 19.25 -8.46 20.83
C ILE A 350 20.26 -9.24 19.96
N GLU A 351 19.93 -10.48 19.59
CA GLU A 351 20.79 -11.38 18.83
C GLU A 351 20.76 -11.15 17.32
N MET A 352 19.87 -10.29 16.79
CA MET A 352 19.77 -10.01 15.36
C MET A 352 21.12 -9.63 14.78
N GLU A 353 21.58 -10.31 13.74
CA GLU A 353 22.81 -9.93 13.04
C GLU A 353 22.56 -8.71 12.13
N LEU A 354 23.61 -7.90 11.94
CA LEU A 354 23.58 -6.84 10.93
C LEU A 354 23.73 -7.44 9.53
N PRO A 355 23.18 -6.82 8.47
CA PRO A 355 23.42 -7.26 7.11
C PRO A 355 24.91 -7.20 6.77
N GLU A 356 25.38 -8.10 5.89
CA GLU A 356 26.79 -8.14 5.48
C GLU A 356 27.21 -6.84 4.78
N ASP A 357 26.37 -6.32 3.86
CA ASP A 357 26.56 -5.04 3.19
C ASP A 357 25.70 -3.93 3.82
N GLN A 358 26.26 -3.27 4.83
CA GLN A 358 25.61 -2.14 5.51
C GLN A 358 25.64 -0.84 4.68
N GLU A 359 26.27 -0.79 3.51
CA GLU A 359 26.19 0.35 2.58
C GLU A 359 24.98 0.22 1.65
N LEU A 360 24.58 -1.02 1.32
CA LEU A 360 23.36 -1.29 0.57
C LEU A 360 22.12 -1.27 1.47
N PHE A 361 22.17 -2.00 2.59
CA PHE A 361 21.05 -2.24 3.51
C PHE A 361 20.98 -1.21 4.63
N LEU A 362 20.92 0.07 4.26
CA LEU A 362 20.94 1.20 5.20
C LEU A 362 19.72 1.21 6.13
N THR A 363 18.52 0.98 5.60
CA THR A 363 17.27 0.99 6.38
C THR A 363 17.21 -0.19 7.33
N LEU A 364 17.56 -1.39 6.87
CA LEU A 364 17.62 -2.58 7.71
C LEU A 364 18.68 -2.45 8.81
N THR A 365 19.85 -1.86 8.51
CA THR A 365 20.91 -1.59 9.50
C THR A 365 20.40 -0.69 10.62
N ALA A 366 19.77 0.45 10.28
CA ALA A 366 19.21 1.36 11.28
C ALA A 366 18.13 0.68 12.13
N ASN A 367 17.17 -0.01 11.50
CA ASN A 367 16.09 -0.68 12.23
C ASN A 367 16.57 -1.85 13.09
N THR A 368 17.66 -2.53 12.71
CA THR A 368 18.27 -3.58 13.55
C THR A 368 18.84 -2.99 14.84
N HIS A 369 19.57 -1.86 14.77
CA HIS A 369 20.03 -1.16 15.96
C HIS A 369 18.86 -0.63 16.81
N TYR A 370 17.83 -0.08 16.18
CA TYR A 370 16.61 0.35 16.87
C TYR A 370 15.96 -0.80 17.67
N ALA A 371 15.74 -1.95 17.05
CA ALA A 371 15.12 -3.10 17.71
C ALA A 371 15.97 -3.65 18.87
N ARG A 372 17.30 -3.74 18.69
CA ARG A 372 18.22 -4.13 19.76
C ARG A 372 18.16 -3.14 20.93
N ALA A 373 18.17 -1.84 20.65
CA ALA A 373 18.13 -0.81 21.68
C ALA A 373 16.82 -0.83 22.47
N VAL A 374 15.67 -0.97 21.79
CA VAL A 374 14.36 -1.15 22.44
C VAL A 374 14.35 -2.42 23.28
N ALA A 375 14.90 -3.54 22.78
CA ALA A 375 14.94 -4.79 23.52
C ALA A 375 15.82 -4.72 24.78
N TYR A 376 16.98 -4.05 24.70
CA TYR A 376 17.80 -3.77 25.88
C TYR A 376 17.07 -2.89 26.89
N ALA A 377 16.38 -1.84 26.44
CA ALA A 377 15.57 -1.00 27.32
C ALA A 377 14.46 -1.81 27.99
N ALA A 378 13.65 -2.53 27.19
CA ALA A 378 12.53 -3.34 27.66
C ALA A 378 12.95 -4.35 28.74
N THR A 379 14.14 -4.93 28.61
CA THR A 379 14.73 -5.91 29.55
C THR A 379 15.54 -5.28 30.70
N GLY A 380 15.55 -3.95 30.83
CA GLY A 380 16.19 -3.23 31.94
C GLY A 380 17.71 -3.05 31.81
N GLN A 381 18.29 -3.38 30.65
CA GLN A 381 19.72 -3.24 30.36
C GLN A 381 20.03 -1.83 29.83
N ILE A 382 19.77 -0.81 30.63
CA ILE A 382 19.79 0.61 30.24
C ILE A 382 21.10 1.03 29.57
N ALA A 383 22.26 0.63 30.14
CA ALA A 383 23.56 1.00 29.58
C ALA A 383 23.79 0.41 28.17
N ASN A 384 23.30 -0.80 27.92
CA ASN A 384 23.36 -1.42 26.59
C ASN A 384 22.39 -0.73 25.62
N ALA A 385 21.20 -0.32 26.10
CA ALA A 385 20.24 0.42 25.31
C ALA A 385 20.80 1.79 24.86
N GLU A 386 21.41 2.54 25.77
CA GLU A 386 22.05 3.83 25.45
C GLU A 386 23.23 3.66 24.49
N ALA A 387 24.01 2.59 24.61
CA ALA A 387 25.10 2.29 23.69
C ALA A 387 24.57 1.97 22.27
N GLU A 388 23.54 1.14 22.18
CA GLU A 388 22.96 0.74 20.90
C GLU A 388 22.17 1.87 20.24
N GLU A 389 21.59 2.77 21.03
CA GLU A 389 21.02 4.02 20.55
C GLU A 389 22.05 4.88 19.79
N GLN A 390 23.29 4.97 20.26
CA GLN A 390 24.32 5.73 19.54
C GLN A 390 24.64 5.10 18.17
N LEU A 391 24.60 3.77 18.07
CA LEU A 391 24.77 3.07 16.79
C LEU A 391 23.55 3.30 15.87
N PHE A 392 22.34 3.28 16.43
CA PHE A 392 21.12 3.63 15.70
C PHE A 392 21.20 5.05 15.13
N LEU A 393 21.60 6.04 15.93
CA LEU A 393 21.75 7.44 15.49
C LEU A 393 22.78 7.56 14.36
N ALA A 394 23.93 6.90 14.49
CA ALA A 394 24.95 6.89 13.44
C ALA A 394 24.46 6.20 12.15
N ALA A 395 23.69 5.11 12.25
CA ALA A 395 23.10 4.43 11.09
C ALA A 395 22.01 5.28 10.43
N LYS A 396 21.16 5.94 11.22
CA LYS A 396 20.12 6.87 10.76
C LYS A 396 20.70 8.02 9.94
N GLU A 397 21.82 8.62 10.37
CA GLU A 397 22.51 9.69 9.63
C GLU A 397 23.02 9.27 8.25
N ARG A 398 23.19 7.96 8.00
CA ARG A 398 23.64 7.42 6.70
C ARG A 398 22.50 7.18 5.72
N VAL A 399 21.25 7.16 6.17
CA VAL A 399 20.08 6.95 5.28
C VAL A 399 19.83 8.24 4.48
N PRO A 400 19.86 8.19 3.14
CA PRO A 400 19.63 9.37 2.32
C PRO A 400 18.15 9.78 2.31
N GLU A 401 17.89 11.06 2.06
CA GLU A 401 16.51 11.58 1.91
C GLU A 401 15.74 10.92 0.75
N THR A 402 16.46 10.34 -0.22
CA THR A 402 15.88 9.64 -1.37
C THR A 402 15.35 8.25 -1.03
N ARG A 403 15.70 7.68 0.14
CA ARG A 403 15.22 6.37 0.56
C ARG A 403 13.76 6.45 0.98
N LEU A 404 12.91 5.71 0.28
CA LEU A 404 11.47 5.69 0.48
C LEU A 404 11.01 4.33 1.02
N LEU A 405 9.91 4.36 1.75
CA LEU A 405 9.00 3.25 1.93
C LEU A 405 7.66 3.75 1.38
N HIS A 406 7.37 3.33 0.14
CA HIS A 406 6.24 3.81 -0.62
C HIS A 406 6.14 5.36 -0.62
N ASN A 407 5.10 5.95 -0.02
CA ASN A 407 4.87 7.39 0.01
C ASN A 407 5.68 8.14 1.09
N ASN A 408 6.34 7.42 2.00
CA ASN A 408 7.05 7.98 3.14
C ASN A 408 8.57 7.97 2.95
N ARG A 409 9.23 9.03 3.41
CA ARG A 409 10.70 9.03 3.50
C ARG A 409 11.12 8.20 4.71
N VAL A 410 12.11 7.33 4.52
CA VAL A 410 12.61 6.49 5.61
C VAL A 410 13.18 7.34 6.75
N ILE A 411 13.79 8.48 6.45
CA ILE A 411 14.30 9.39 7.48
C ILE A 411 13.21 9.89 8.44
N ASP A 412 11.97 10.10 7.96
CA ASP A 412 10.84 10.52 8.80
C ASP A 412 10.37 9.36 9.68
N LEU A 413 10.33 8.14 9.14
CA LEU A 413 10.06 6.92 9.91
C LEU A 413 11.09 6.70 11.02
N LEU A 414 12.37 6.99 10.74
CA LEU A 414 13.44 6.88 11.74
C LEU A 414 13.39 7.97 12.81
N GLU A 415 12.72 9.12 12.58
CA GLU A 415 12.42 10.08 13.64
C GLU A 415 11.38 9.53 14.63
N ILE A 416 10.35 8.83 14.13
CA ILE A 416 9.38 8.14 15.00
C ILE A 416 10.11 7.09 15.86
N ALA A 417 10.99 6.30 15.24
CA ALA A 417 11.82 5.31 15.93
C ALA A 417 12.72 5.94 17.00
N HIS A 418 13.32 7.10 16.71
CA HIS A 418 14.15 7.83 17.67
C HIS A 418 13.36 8.24 18.92
N GLU A 419 12.22 8.91 18.74
CA GLU A 419 11.38 9.37 19.84
C GLU A 419 10.80 8.20 20.63
N MET A 420 10.42 7.12 19.95
CA MET A 420 9.97 5.88 20.59
C MET A 420 11.07 5.27 21.47
N LEU A 421 12.29 5.14 20.93
CA LEU A 421 13.44 4.58 21.65
C LEU A 421 13.82 5.44 22.87
N ARG A 422 13.90 6.77 22.70
CA ARG A 422 14.17 7.70 23.80
C ARG A 422 13.13 7.60 24.90
N GLY A 423 11.85 7.52 24.52
CA GLY A 423 10.75 7.31 25.44
C GLY A 423 10.92 6.05 26.28
N GLU A 424 11.22 4.91 25.65
CA GLU A 424 11.44 3.63 26.33
C GLU A 424 12.66 3.66 27.27
N ILE A 425 13.79 4.21 26.84
CA ILE A 425 15.00 4.33 27.67
C ILE A 425 14.73 5.19 28.89
N GLU A 426 14.13 6.37 28.73
CA GLU A 426 13.84 7.27 29.85
C GLU A 426 12.79 6.69 30.80
N TYR A 427 11.81 5.93 30.28
CA TYR A 427 10.86 5.21 31.14
C TYR A 427 11.58 4.22 32.06
N ARG A 428 12.55 3.48 31.52
CA ARG A 428 13.34 2.49 32.26
C ARG A 428 14.32 3.11 33.23
N LYS A 429 14.70 4.37 33.02
CA LYS A 429 15.45 5.21 33.96
C LYS A 429 14.57 5.86 35.03
N GLU A 430 13.26 5.60 35.01
CA GLU A 430 12.25 6.20 35.89
C GLU A 430 12.10 7.73 35.68
N ASN A 431 12.56 8.26 34.55
CA ASN A 431 12.41 9.65 34.16
C ASN A 431 11.07 9.86 33.44
N TYR A 432 9.96 9.56 34.12
CA TYR A 432 8.64 9.40 33.51
C TYR A 432 8.14 10.63 32.73
N ASP A 433 8.39 11.85 33.22
CA ASP A 433 7.98 13.07 32.50
C ASP A 433 8.66 13.19 31.13
N ALA A 434 9.97 12.91 31.07
CA ALA A 434 10.72 12.90 29.81
C ALA A 434 10.30 11.74 28.91
N ALA A 435 10.08 10.56 29.50
CA ALA A 435 9.61 9.38 28.79
C ALA A 435 8.28 9.65 28.06
N PHE A 436 7.28 10.15 28.78
CA PHE A 436 5.97 10.45 28.19
C PHE A 436 6.00 11.66 27.24
N ALA A 437 6.94 12.59 27.38
CA ALA A 437 7.13 13.66 26.39
C ALA A 437 7.61 13.08 25.05
N HIS A 438 8.64 12.22 25.06
CA HIS A 438 9.14 11.54 23.87
C HIS A 438 8.10 10.61 23.23
N LEU A 439 7.39 9.80 24.02
CA LEU A 439 6.35 8.91 23.49
C LEU A 439 5.19 9.69 22.85
N ARG A 440 4.78 10.82 23.42
CA ARG A 440 3.79 11.70 22.78
C ARG A 440 4.33 12.31 21.49
N ARG A 441 5.61 12.69 21.45
CA ARG A 441 6.24 13.21 20.23
C ARG A 441 6.31 12.15 19.12
N SER A 442 6.63 10.91 19.47
CA SER A 442 6.59 9.77 18.55
C SER A 442 5.19 9.60 17.93
N VAL A 443 4.14 9.70 18.75
CA VAL A 443 2.74 9.67 18.30
C VAL A 443 2.39 10.83 17.37
N GLU A 444 2.82 12.06 17.69
CA GLU A 444 2.59 13.21 16.81
C GLU A 444 3.25 13.04 15.44
N LEU A 445 4.49 12.52 15.42
CA LEU A 445 5.21 12.25 14.17
C LEU A 445 4.53 11.15 13.34
N ASP A 446 4.06 10.09 13.99
CA ASP A 446 3.29 8.98 13.38
C ASP A 446 1.98 9.49 12.75
N ASP A 447 1.19 10.28 13.50
CA ASP A 447 -0.09 10.83 13.04
C ASP A 447 0.04 11.86 11.89
N ASP A 448 1.20 12.52 11.74
CA ASP A 448 1.45 13.54 10.72
C ASP A 448 2.16 12.99 9.46
N LEU A 449 2.41 11.68 9.38
CA LEU A 449 2.94 11.05 8.16
C LEU A 449 2.00 11.25 6.96
N PRO A 450 2.55 11.40 5.73
CA PRO A 450 1.79 11.23 4.50
C PRO A 450 0.96 9.93 4.48
N TYR A 451 -0.15 9.96 3.76
CA TYR A 451 -1.00 8.78 3.57
C TYR A 451 -0.20 7.66 2.90
N ASP A 452 -0.34 6.46 3.44
CA ASP A 452 0.33 5.25 2.98
C ASP A 452 -0.44 4.04 3.50
N GLU A 453 -0.43 2.95 2.75
CA GLU A 453 -1.06 1.71 3.13
C GLU A 453 -0.29 0.47 2.65
N PRO A 454 -0.05 -0.51 3.53
CA PRO A 454 -0.06 -0.30 4.97
C PRO A 454 1.07 0.69 5.35
N TRP A 455 0.93 1.37 6.48
CA TRP A 455 1.91 2.37 6.93
C TRP A 455 3.31 1.77 7.11
N GLY A 456 4.33 2.49 6.65
CA GLY A 456 5.74 2.13 6.89
C GLY A 456 6.15 2.07 8.36
N TRP A 457 5.43 2.77 9.25
CA TRP A 457 5.54 2.57 10.69
C TRP A 457 4.63 1.42 11.14
N MET A 458 5.22 0.25 11.37
CA MET A 458 4.51 -1.03 11.44
C MET A 458 3.60 -1.26 12.66
N GLN A 459 3.66 -0.39 13.66
CA GLN A 459 2.81 -0.48 14.85
C GLN A 459 2.53 0.91 15.39
N PRO A 460 1.27 1.29 15.65
CA PRO A 460 0.95 2.60 16.20
C PRO A 460 1.78 2.94 17.43
N ALA A 461 2.51 4.06 17.42
CA ALA A 461 3.33 4.50 18.55
C ALA A 461 2.49 4.66 19.84
N ARG A 462 1.20 4.97 19.66
CA ARG A 462 0.18 5.06 20.71
C ARG A 462 0.06 3.80 21.56
N HIS A 463 0.38 2.61 21.03
CA HIS A 463 0.33 1.39 21.82
C HIS A 463 1.30 1.38 23.00
N ALA A 464 2.55 1.80 22.79
CA ALA A 464 3.53 1.89 23.88
C ALA A 464 3.15 2.99 24.87
N LEU A 465 2.77 4.17 24.38
CA LEU A 465 2.28 5.27 25.21
C LEU A 465 1.11 4.82 26.11
N GLY A 466 0.07 4.23 25.52
CA GLY A 466 -1.09 3.75 26.26
C GLY A 466 -0.76 2.67 27.27
N ALA A 467 0.13 1.71 26.92
CA ALA A 467 0.51 0.61 27.80
C ALA A 467 1.26 1.12 29.04
N LEU A 468 2.23 2.03 28.84
CA LEU A 468 3.07 2.57 29.88
C LEU A 468 2.34 3.59 30.77
N LEU A 469 1.40 4.37 30.19
CA LEU A 469 0.49 5.22 30.95
C LEU A 469 -0.41 4.39 31.87
N PHE A 470 -0.97 3.29 31.34
CA PHE A 470 -1.78 2.37 32.14
C PHE A 470 -0.95 1.76 33.28
N GLU A 471 0.26 1.28 33.01
CA GLU A 471 1.16 0.72 34.03
C GLU A 471 1.47 1.72 35.17
N GLN A 472 1.61 3.02 34.86
CA GLN A 472 1.86 4.08 35.84
C GLN A 472 0.59 4.65 36.50
N GLY A 473 -0.60 4.12 36.20
CA GLY A 473 -1.85 4.60 36.81
C GLY A 473 -2.46 5.83 36.15
N HIS A 474 -1.95 6.30 34.99
CA HIS A 474 -2.49 7.43 34.23
C HIS A 474 -3.73 7.01 33.40
N MET A 475 -4.76 6.52 34.08
CA MET A 475 -5.92 5.85 33.45
C MET A 475 -6.66 6.70 32.43
N THR A 476 -6.95 7.95 32.75
CA THR A 476 -7.72 8.84 31.86
C THR A 476 -7.02 9.05 30.53
N GLU A 477 -5.70 9.23 30.57
CA GLU A 477 -4.91 9.42 29.35
C GLU A 477 -4.73 8.12 28.58
N ALA A 478 -4.46 7.01 29.27
CA ALA A 478 -4.38 5.69 28.64
C ALA A 478 -5.69 5.33 27.90
N GLU A 479 -6.85 5.53 28.54
CA GLU A 479 -8.16 5.32 27.90
C GLU A 479 -8.33 6.20 26.65
N ALA A 480 -7.96 7.49 26.74
CA ALA A 480 -8.05 8.41 25.60
C ALA A 480 -7.16 7.97 24.42
N VAL A 481 -5.96 7.46 24.69
CA VAL A 481 -5.03 6.95 23.67
C VAL A 481 -5.65 5.77 22.90
N TYR A 482 -6.19 4.77 23.61
CA TYR A 482 -6.82 3.62 22.93
C TYR A 482 -8.12 3.98 22.22
N ARG A 483 -8.90 4.93 22.76
CA ARG A 483 -10.09 5.44 22.07
C ARG A 483 -9.72 6.16 20.78
N ALA A 484 -8.66 6.96 20.78
CA ALA A 484 -8.18 7.62 19.57
C ALA A 484 -7.78 6.58 18.52
N ASP A 485 -6.95 5.59 18.90
CA ASP A 485 -6.51 4.52 18.00
C ASP A 485 -7.68 3.73 17.41
N LEU A 486 -8.69 3.36 18.22
CA LEU A 486 -9.87 2.61 17.74
C LEU A 486 -10.89 3.48 16.99
N GLY A 487 -10.64 4.77 16.79
CA GLY A 487 -11.57 5.70 16.14
C GLY A 487 -12.77 6.10 17.00
N LEU A 488 -12.76 5.80 18.30
CA LEU A 488 -13.81 6.15 19.25
C LEU A 488 -13.62 7.55 19.87
N GLY A 489 -12.44 8.17 19.66
CA GLY A 489 -12.09 9.49 20.21
C GLY A 489 -12.47 10.68 19.32
N GLY A 490 -12.67 10.47 18.02
CA GLY A 490 -13.03 11.53 17.06
C GLY A 490 -11.94 12.57 16.80
N SER A 491 -10.69 12.28 17.16
CA SER A 491 -9.55 13.22 17.05
C SER A 491 -8.62 12.96 15.87
N LEU A 492 -8.70 11.79 15.26
CA LEU A 492 -7.80 11.34 14.19
C LEU A 492 -8.56 11.26 12.86
N SER A 493 -7.80 11.36 11.76
CA SER A 493 -8.34 11.10 10.42
C SER A 493 -8.85 9.66 10.29
N ARG A 494 -9.72 9.38 9.31
CA ARG A 494 -10.21 8.02 9.08
C ARG A 494 -9.10 7.02 8.72
N ALA A 495 -8.04 7.50 8.08
CA ALA A 495 -6.87 6.72 7.72
C ALA A 495 -6.03 6.40 8.96
N SER A 496 -5.88 7.35 9.90
CA SER A 496 -5.03 7.18 11.09
C SER A 496 -5.71 6.44 12.26
N ILE A 497 -6.79 5.69 12.01
CA ILE A 497 -7.47 4.89 13.04
C ILE A 497 -7.48 3.41 12.66
N HIS A 498 -7.53 2.57 13.68
CA HIS A 498 -7.35 1.13 13.59
C HIS A 498 -8.52 0.38 14.26
N PRO A 499 -9.72 0.36 13.63
CA PRO A 499 -10.85 -0.40 14.15
C PRO A 499 -10.48 -1.87 14.36
N ASP A 500 -11.00 -2.49 15.41
CA ASP A 500 -10.75 -3.93 15.72
C ASP A 500 -9.28 -4.33 15.97
N ASN A 501 -8.37 -3.37 16.14
CA ASN A 501 -6.99 -3.67 16.50
C ASN A 501 -6.93 -4.38 17.85
N VAL A 502 -6.46 -5.65 17.86
CA VAL A 502 -6.51 -6.51 19.06
C VAL A 502 -5.81 -5.90 20.26
N TRP A 503 -4.76 -5.12 20.01
CA TRP A 503 -3.89 -4.54 21.03
C TRP A 503 -4.54 -3.33 21.70
N SER A 504 -5.13 -2.43 20.94
CA SER A 504 -5.92 -1.31 21.50
C SER A 504 -7.24 -1.76 22.09
N LEU A 505 -7.90 -2.78 21.53
CA LEU A 505 -9.07 -3.41 22.16
C LEU A 505 -8.72 -3.96 23.55
N LYS A 506 -7.56 -4.62 23.69
CA LYS A 506 -7.08 -5.11 24.98
C LYS A 506 -6.82 -3.97 25.95
N GLY A 507 -6.10 -2.94 25.51
CA GLY A 507 -5.78 -1.76 26.31
C GLY A 507 -7.04 -1.03 26.79
N LEU A 508 -7.99 -0.77 25.89
CA LEU A 508 -9.26 -0.13 26.23
C LEU A 508 -10.07 -1.00 27.21
N HIS A 509 -10.17 -2.31 26.96
CA HIS A 509 -10.86 -3.22 27.87
C HIS A 509 -10.29 -3.16 29.30
N ASP A 510 -8.97 -3.10 29.45
CA ASP A 510 -8.33 -3.00 30.76
C ASP A 510 -8.64 -1.66 31.44
N CYS A 511 -8.58 -0.53 30.71
CA CYS A 511 -8.99 0.77 31.24
C CYS A 511 -10.45 0.77 31.72
N LEU A 512 -11.36 0.22 30.91
CA LEU A 512 -12.78 0.12 31.24
C LEU A 512 -13.02 -0.74 32.49
N LYS A 513 -12.29 -1.85 32.60
CA LYS A 513 -12.34 -2.73 33.76
C LYS A 513 -11.86 -2.04 35.03
N GLU A 514 -10.72 -1.35 34.96
CA GLU A 514 -10.14 -0.66 36.12
C GLU A 514 -11.04 0.46 36.64
N ARG A 515 -11.69 1.23 35.75
CA ARG A 515 -12.66 2.26 36.16
C ARG A 515 -14.04 1.71 36.56
N GLY A 516 -14.27 0.40 36.48
CA GLY A 516 -15.55 -0.22 36.82
C GLY A 516 -16.68 0.11 35.84
N GLU A 517 -16.39 0.31 34.56
CA GLU A 517 -17.40 0.46 33.52
C GLU A 517 -18.18 -0.86 33.33
N THR A 518 -19.49 -0.81 33.07
CA THR A 518 -20.36 -2.01 33.00
C THR A 518 -21.21 -2.14 31.74
N VAL A 519 -21.28 -1.11 30.88
CA VAL A 519 -22.15 -1.07 29.69
C VAL A 519 -21.31 -1.24 28.41
N GLU A 520 -20.35 -0.35 28.20
CA GLU A 520 -19.45 -0.34 27.05
C GLU A 520 -18.48 -1.51 27.06
N ILE A 521 -17.97 -1.90 28.24
CA ILE A 521 -17.01 -2.99 28.39
C ILE A 521 -17.51 -4.30 27.77
N ILE A 522 -18.82 -4.53 27.75
CA ILE A 522 -19.43 -5.72 27.16
C ILE A 522 -19.20 -5.73 25.64
N GLN A 523 -19.35 -4.58 24.98
CA GLN A 523 -19.16 -4.44 23.53
C GLN A 523 -17.69 -4.55 23.16
N ILE A 524 -16.82 -3.87 23.91
CA ILE A 524 -15.37 -3.96 23.70
C ILE A 524 -14.87 -5.39 23.95
N LYS A 525 -15.37 -6.05 24.99
CA LYS A 525 -15.04 -7.45 25.27
C LYS A 525 -15.47 -8.37 24.13
N GLN A 526 -16.66 -8.19 23.57
CA GLN A 526 -17.10 -9.03 22.46
C GLN A 526 -16.17 -8.89 21.23
N ARG A 527 -15.81 -7.66 20.84
CA ARG A 527 -14.86 -7.42 19.75
C ARG A 527 -13.48 -8.01 20.06
N LEU A 528 -12.99 -7.79 21.28
CA LEU A 528 -11.72 -8.33 21.76
C LEU A 528 -11.70 -9.86 21.73
N ASP A 529 -12.78 -10.53 22.15
CA ASP A 529 -12.87 -11.99 22.15
C ASP A 529 -12.78 -12.56 20.72
N PHE A 530 -13.38 -11.89 19.72
CA PHE A 530 -13.24 -12.27 18.32
C PHE A 530 -11.82 -12.05 17.77
N ALA A 531 -11.21 -10.91 18.10
CA ALA A 531 -9.84 -10.61 17.68
C ALA A 531 -8.83 -11.58 18.31
N LEU A 532 -8.95 -11.86 19.62
CA LEU A 532 -8.10 -12.81 20.33
C LEU A 532 -8.24 -14.25 19.82
N ALA A 533 -9.41 -14.65 19.33
CA ALA A 533 -9.62 -15.97 18.75
C ALA A 533 -8.78 -16.22 17.48
N ARG A 534 -8.19 -15.17 16.89
CA ARG A 534 -7.29 -15.24 15.73
C ARG A 534 -5.81 -15.07 16.09
N ALA A 535 -5.47 -14.59 17.29
CA ALA A 535 -4.09 -14.35 17.70
C ALA A 535 -3.37 -15.67 18.01
N ASP A 536 -2.06 -15.73 17.74
CA ASP A 536 -1.23 -16.92 18.02
C ASP A 536 -1.02 -17.14 19.52
N THR A 537 -1.01 -16.05 20.29
CA THR A 537 -0.75 -16.05 21.73
C THR A 537 -1.72 -15.12 22.46
N SER A 538 -1.85 -15.30 23.77
CA SER A 538 -2.66 -14.39 24.58
C SER A 538 -2.04 -12.99 24.61
N VAL A 539 -2.74 -12.01 24.04
CA VAL A 539 -2.37 -10.58 24.14
C VAL A 539 -2.65 -10.10 25.57
N ALA A 540 -1.61 -10.09 26.40
CA ALA A 540 -1.72 -9.75 27.82
C ALA A 540 -1.80 -8.24 28.09
N ALA A 541 -1.14 -7.43 27.27
CA ALA A 541 -1.25 -5.97 27.23
C ALA A 541 -1.16 -5.50 25.77
N SER A 542 -1.44 -4.22 25.53
CA SER A 542 -1.36 -3.57 24.22
C SER A 542 0.07 -3.42 23.68
N CYS A 543 1.09 -3.58 24.52
CA CYS A 543 2.50 -3.52 24.16
C CYS A 543 3.35 -4.41 25.08
N PHE A 544 4.35 -5.09 24.53
CA PHE A 544 5.31 -5.88 25.32
C PHE A 544 6.32 -5.02 26.10
N CYS A 545 6.35 -3.71 25.85
CA CYS A 545 7.09 -2.76 26.69
C CYS A 545 6.49 -2.65 28.10
N ALA A 546 5.23 -3.05 28.33
CA ALA A 546 4.67 -3.13 29.67
C ALA A 546 5.14 -4.41 30.40
N GLN A 547 5.49 -4.28 31.68
CA GLN A 547 5.91 -5.41 32.52
C GLN A 547 4.81 -6.48 32.65
N ALA A 548 3.54 -6.07 32.61
CA ALA A 548 2.42 -7.01 32.65
C ALA A 548 2.44 -7.99 31.48
N ALA A 549 2.80 -7.54 30.27
CA ALA A 549 2.95 -8.41 29.10
C ALA A 549 4.16 -9.34 29.24
N MET A 550 5.31 -8.83 29.69
CA MET A 550 6.53 -9.62 29.91
C MET A 550 6.31 -10.77 30.91
N LYS A 551 5.60 -10.52 32.01
CA LYS A 551 5.26 -11.55 33.02
C LYS A 551 4.33 -12.63 32.47
N ALA A 552 3.48 -12.30 31.51
CA ALA A 552 2.57 -13.28 30.91
C ALA A 552 3.23 -14.15 29.83
N ALA A 553 4.34 -13.67 29.25
CA ALA A 553 5.13 -14.37 28.24
C ALA A 553 6.29 -15.20 28.82
N SER A 554 6.61 -14.99 30.10
CA SER A 554 7.61 -15.74 30.89
C SER A 554 6.98 -17.00 31.48
#